data_AF-A0A8T6VRZ3-F1
#
_entry.id   AF-A0A8T6VRZ3-F1
#
_cell.length_a   1.000
_cell.length_b   1.000
_cell.length_c   1.000
_cell.angle_alpha   90.00
_cell.angle_beta   90.00
_cell.angle_gamma   90.00
#
_symmetry.space_group_name_H-M   'P 1'
#
loop_
_entity.id
_entity.type
_entity.pdbx_description
1 polymer ?
#
loop_
_entity_poly.entity_id
_entity_poly.type
_entity_poly.pdbx_seq_one_letter_code
_entity_poly.pdbx_strand_id
1 'polypeptide(L)'
;EHQQGKGETIKGLEDYPCWKNGEIFTYWCHEPTMPWQTPEYYEKQMSTLRPSAYIRLHENRWVTSQEAFIPVEWYDEGAKKYEAPAELWSDHPFRHWPVVIGVDAGIKRDSTAVVGVAFDQQSGVVGQLFHRIWTPSEGDPVDLDITVERTILELRQNFNIAAVVYDPQHIIQTMLRLKNKGINTFEFTQSVRNMTAASQL
;
A
#
# COMPACT_ATOMS: atom_id res chain seq x y z
N GLU A 1 17.81 -4.37 -21.03
CA GLU A 1 17.68 -3.99 -22.45
C GLU A 1 17.28 -5.21 -23.28
N HIS A 2 16.32 -5.07 -24.19
CA HIS A 2 16.00 -6.11 -25.17
C HIS A 2 17.07 -6.11 -26.27
N GLN A 3 17.68 -7.26 -26.57
CA GLN A 3 18.86 -7.37 -27.46
C GLN A 3 18.65 -6.90 -28.92
N GLN A 4 17.42 -6.59 -29.33
CA GLN A 4 17.05 -6.20 -30.72
C GLN A 4 16.69 -4.72 -30.89
N GLY A 5 16.75 -3.89 -29.84
CA GLY A 5 16.21 -2.53 -29.86
C GLY A 5 17.23 -1.40 -29.71
N LYS A 6 18.45 -1.53 -30.27
CA LYS A 6 19.45 -0.45 -30.19
C LYS A 6 19.26 0.52 -31.35
N GLY A 7 18.87 1.76 -31.05
CA GLY A 7 18.79 2.84 -32.03
C GLY A 7 20.17 3.23 -32.57
N GLU A 8 20.21 3.65 -33.83
CA GLU A 8 21.42 4.10 -34.52
C GLU A 8 21.64 5.61 -34.28
N THR A 9 22.90 6.04 -34.26
CA THR A 9 23.24 7.48 -34.21
C THR A 9 22.90 8.16 -35.54
N ILE A 10 22.58 9.45 -35.48
CA ILE A 10 22.15 10.24 -36.64
C ILE A 10 23.30 11.15 -37.09
N LYS A 11 23.63 11.08 -38.38
CA LYS A 11 24.68 11.93 -38.99
C LYS A 11 24.35 13.41 -38.81
N GLY A 12 25.28 14.18 -38.25
CA GLY A 12 25.14 15.61 -37.96
C GLY A 12 24.50 15.93 -36.60
N LEU A 13 24.14 14.91 -35.81
CA LEU A 13 23.60 15.06 -34.45
C LEU A 13 24.36 14.19 -33.44
N GLU A 14 25.62 13.84 -33.73
CA GLU A 14 26.43 12.91 -32.94
C GLU A 14 26.68 13.39 -31.51
N ASP A 15 26.68 14.71 -31.30
CA ASP A 15 26.88 15.34 -29.99
C ASP A 15 25.59 15.41 -29.16
N TYR A 16 24.44 15.03 -29.72
CA TYR A 16 23.15 15.08 -29.04
C TYR A 16 22.65 13.68 -28.72
N PRO A 17 21.87 13.51 -27.63
CA PRO A 17 21.22 12.26 -27.31
C PRO A 17 20.02 12.04 -28.24
N CYS A 18 20.32 11.75 -29.51
CA CYS A 18 19.37 11.57 -30.59
C CYS A 18 19.63 10.22 -31.29
N TRP A 19 18.59 9.40 -31.40
CA TRP A 19 18.65 8.07 -32.01
C TRP A 19 17.60 7.90 -33.08
N LYS A 20 17.90 7.04 -34.06
CA LYS A 20 16.99 6.60 -35.10
C LYS A 20 16.74 5.10 -35.00
N ASN A 21 15.49 4.69 -35.14
CA ASN A 21 15.13 3.29 -35.33
C ASN A 21 14.04 3.20 -36.41
N GLY A 22 14.43 2.84 -37.64
CA GLY A 22 13.55 2.90 -38.81
C GLY A 22 13.12 4.35 -39.11
N GLU A 23 11.82 4.61 -39.09
CA GLU A 23 11.24 5.96 -39.27
C GLU A 23 11.08 6.74 -37.96
N ILE A 24 11.40 6.13 -36.82
CA ILE A 24 11.26 6.75 -35.51
C ILE A 24 12.54 7.53 -35.17
N PHE A 25 12.37 8.81 -34.88
CA PHE A 25 13.35 9.66 -34.22
C PHE A 25 13.08 9.66 -32.71
N THR A 26 14.12 9.52 -31.89
CA THR A 26 14.00 9.51 -30.42
C THR A 26 15.06 10.43 -29.82
N TYR A 27 14.62 11.33 -28.95
CA TYR A 27 15.48 12.06 -28.03
C TYR A 27 15.40 11.39 -26.66
N TRP A 28 16.54 10.94 -26.13
CA TRP A 28 16.62 10.13 -24.89
C TRP A 28 17.77 10.61 -23.99
N CYS A 29 17.48 11.58 -23.13
CA CYS A 29 18.49 12.21 -22.28
C CYS A 29 18.31 11.81 -20.82
N HIS A 30 19.42 11.53 -20.14
CA HIS A 30 19.47 11.31 -18.69
C HIS A 30 19.94 12.56 -17.91
N GLU A 31 20.39 13.58 -18.63
CA GLU A 31 20.99 14.78 -18.05
C GLU A 31 20.02 15.98 -18.15
N PRO A 32 20.00 16.86 -17.14
CA PRO A 32 19.25 18.10 -17.18
C PRO A 32 19.90 19.07 -18.18
N THR A 33 19.28 19.23 -19.35
CA THR A 33 19.79 20.09 -20.43
C THR A 33 18.99 21.38 -20.59
N MET A 34 17.84 21.51 -19.92
CA MET A 34 16.96 22.66 -20.06
C MET A 34 17.20 23.71 -18.98
N PRO A 35 17.13 25.02 -19.31
CA PRO A 35 17.44 26.10 -18.37
C PRO A 35 16.58 26.14 -17.09
N TRP A 36 15.41 25.52 -17.11
CA TRP A 36 14.49 25.45 -15.96
C TRP A 36 14.76 24.26 -15.02
N GLN A 37 15.66 23.34 -15.39
CA GLN A 37 16.03 22.17 -14.60
C GLN A 37 17.13 22.54 -13.57
N THR A 38 16.79 23.41 -12.63
CA THR A 38 17.72 23.86 -11.57
C THR A 38 17.78 22.85 -10.41
N PRO A 39 18.80 22.90 -9.54
CA PRO A 39 18.84 22.07 -8.33
C PRO A 39 17.59 22.24 -7.45
N GLU A 40 17.12 23.47 -7.27
CA GLU A 40 15.92 23.78 -6.47
C GLU A 40 14.65 23.20 -7.11
N TYR A 41 14.59 23.19 -8.45
CA TYR A 41 13.50 22.52 -9.17
C TYR A 41 13.48 21.03 -8.83
N TYR A 42 14.62 20.34 -8.88
CA TYR A 42 14.69 18.91 -8.58
C TYR A 42 14.41 18.58 -7.11
N GLU A 43 14.89 19.38 -6.16
CA GLU A 43 14.54 19.23 -4.75
C GLU A 43 13.02 19.32 -4.55
N LYS A 44 12.38 20.31 -5.18
CA LYS A 44 10.92 20.44 -5.15
C LYS A 44 10.23 19.23 -5.78
N GLN A 45 10.71 18.74 -6.92
CA GLN A 45 10.15 17.55 -7.57
C GLN A 45 10.30 16.30 -6.69
N MET A 46 11.47 16.07 -6.07
CA MET A 46 11.70 14.94 -5.15
C MET A 46 10.80 14.99 -3.92
N SER A 47 10.47 16.19 -3.42
CA SER A 47 9.55 16.34 -2.28
C SER A 47 8.07 16.09 -2.62
N THR A 48 7.70 16.22 -3.90
CA THR A 48 6.28 16.17 -4.35
C THR A 48 5.94 14.86 -5.04
N LEU A 49 6.87 14.32 -5.84
CA LEU A 49 6.68 13.11 -6.61
C LEU A 49 7.07 11.89 -5.80
N ARG A 50 6.44 10.75 -6.11
CA ARG A 50 6.93 9.45 -5.66
C ARG A 50 8.31 9.17 -6.28
N PRO A 51 9.22 8.46 -5.59
CA PRO A 51 10.60 8.24 -6.07
C PRO A 51 10.69 7.67 -7.49
N SER A 52 9.83 6.72 -7.83
CA SER A 52 9.70 6.11 -9.14
C SER A 52 9.16 7.05 -10.24
N ALA A 53 8.18 7.89 -9.90
CA ALA A 53 7.63 8.90 -10.80
C ALA A 53 8.71 9.95 -11.10
N TYR A 54 9.50 10.32 -10.09
CA TYR A 54 10.68 11.14 -10.26
C TYR A 54 11.68 10.48 -11.21
N ILE A 55 12.10 9.23 -10.94
CA ILE A 55 13.07 8.51 -11.77
C ILE A 55 12.60 8.37 -13.23
N ARG A 56 11.31 8.11 -13.46
CA ARG A 56 10.75 8.01 -14.81
C ARG A 56 10.72 9.35 -15.53
N LEU A 57 10.22 10.40 -14.86
CA LEU A 57 9.96 11.70 -15.48
C LEU A 57 11.25 12.50 -15.67
N HIS A 58 12.16 12.42 -14.71
CA HIS A 58 13.33 13.30 -14.62
C HIS A 58 14.63 12.60 -15.00
N GLU A 59 14.76 11.30 -14.72
CA GLU A 59 15.98 10.54 -15.05
C GLU A 59 15.80 9.67 -16.30
N ASN A 60 14.59 9.57 -16.87
CA ASN A 60 14.26 8.69 -18.00
C ASN A 60 14.76 7.25 -17.79
N ARG A 61 14.70 6.73 -16.56
CA ARG A 61 15.08 5.33 -16.28
C ARG A 61 13.85 4.45 -16.23
N TRP A 62 14.01 3.23 -16.72
CA TRP A 62 13.01 2.17 -16.56
C TRP A 62 12.97 1.75 -15.08
N VAL A 63 11.82 1.90 -14.45
CA VAL A 63 11.57 1.40 -13.09
C VAL A 63 10.70 0.15 -13.17
N THR A 64 10.97 -0.82 -12.30
CA THR A 64 10.07 -1.96 -12.09
C THR A 64 8.79 -1.47 -11.41
N SER A 65 7.64 -2.05 -11.74
CA SER A 65 6.32 -1.59 -11.28
C SER A 65 6.02 -1.81 -9.79
N GLN A 66 7.00 -2.26 -9.00
CA GLN A 66 6.86 -2.47 -7.57
C GLN A 66 7.38 -1.24 -6.84
N GLU A 67 6.53 -0.23 -6.75
CA GLU A 67 6.74 0.91 -5.88
C GLU A 67 6.21 0.56 -4.50
N ALA A 68 7.04 0.66 -3.46
CA ALA A 68 6.56 0.56 -2.09
C ALA A 68 5.63 1.75 -1.82
N PHE A 69 4.39 1.47 -1.42
CA PHE A 69 3.37 2.50 -1.12
C PHE A 69 3.82 3.44 0.02
N ILE A 70 4.57 2.90 0.97
CA ILE A 70 5.26 3.63 2.05
C ILE A 70 6.72 3.16 2.10
N PRO A 71 7.68 4.03 2.47
CA PRO A 71 9.05 3.61 2.75
C PRO A 71 9.08 2.56 3.85
N VAL A 72 9.89 1.51 3.70
CA VAL A 72 9.97 0.42 4.70
C VAL A 72 10.47 0.94 6.05
N GLU A 73 11.32 1.98 6.02
CA GLU A 73 11.86 2.62 7.21
C GLU A 73 10.76 3.27 8.04
N TRP A 74 9.73 3.84 7.41
CA TRP A 74 8.59 4.42 8.12
C TRP A 74 7.77 3.34 8.83
N TYR A 75 7.64 2.18 8.20
CA TYR A 75 7.00 1.03 8.81
C TYR A 75 7.82 0.51 9.99
N ASP A 76 9.13 0.36 9.83
CA ASP A 76 10.04 -0.12 10.88
C ASP A 76 10.06 0.83 12.09
N GLU A 77 10.14 2.15 11.87
CA GLU A 77 10.08 3.13 12.95
C GLU A 77 8.72 3.14 13.65
N GLY A 78 7.62 2.97 12.90
CA GLY A 78 6.29 2.80 13.47
C GLY A 78 6.18 1.54 14.34
N ALA A 79 6.75 0.42 13.88
CA ALA A 79 6.74 -0.86 14.59
C ALA A 79 7.58 -0.81 15.88
N LYS A 80 8.72 -0.11 15.88
CA LYS A 80 9.60 0.07 17.06
C LYS A 80 8.99 0.93 18.16
N LYS A 81 7.92 1.69 17.87
CA LYS A 81 7.26 2.56 18.87
C LYS A 81 6.65 1.78 20.03
N TYR A 82 6.39 0.48 19.86
CA TYR A 82 5.82 -0.40 20.86
C TYR A 82 6.75 -1.58 21.12
N GLU A 83 6.86 -2.01 22.38
CA GLU A 83 7.79 -3.06 22.81
C GLU A 83 7.43 -4.44 22.23
N ALA A 84 6.12 -4.70 22.08
CA ALA A 84 5.59 -5.94 21.55
C ALA A 84 4.15 -5.72 21.03
N PRO A 85 3.59 -6.66 20.22
CA PRO A 85 2.20 -6.60 19.80
C PRO A 85 1.25 -6.54 20.99
N ALA A 86 0.13 -5.83 20.84
CA ALA A 86 -0.86 -5.67 21.91
C ALA A 86 -1.47 -7.00 22.36
N GLU A 87 -1.35 -8.07 21.57
CA GLU A 87 -1.75 -9.43 21.95
C GLU A 87 -0.87 -10.03 23.04
N LEU A 88 0.44 -9.78 22.97
CA LEU A 88 1.44 -10.34 23.88
C LEU A 88 1.77 -9.40 25.04
N TRP A 89 1.54 -8.10 24.86
CA TRP A 89 1.79 -7.08 25.87
C TRP A 89 0.49 -6.67 26.57
N SER A 90 0.30 -7.15 27.81
CA SER A 90 -0.89 -6.85 28.61
C SER A 90 -1.05 -5.37 28.93
N ASP A 91 0.05 -4.63 29.08
CA ASP A 91 0.06 -3.22 29.45
C ASP A 91 0.17 -2.29 28.23
N HIS A 92 -0.07 -2.80 27.02
CA HIS A 92 -0.03 -2.01 25.80
C HIS A 92 -0.98 -0.80 25.90
N PRO A 93 -0.54 0.43 25.59
CA PRO A 93 -1.29 1.66 25.89
C PRO A 93 -2.67 1.72 25.23
N PHE A 94 -2.83 1.07 24.08
CA PHE A 94 -4.09 1.02 23.34
C PHE A 94 -4.91 -0.26 23.56
N ARG A 95 -4.51 -1.18 24.45
CA ARG A 95 -5.16 -2.50 24.58
C ARG A 95 -6.68 -2.44 24.82
N HIS A 96 -7.11 -1.47 25.62
CA HIS A 96 -8.52 -1.28 25.98
C HIS A 96 -9.24 -0.20 25.15
N TRP A 97 -8.54 0.41 24.19
CA TRP A 97 -9.11 1.44 23.35
C TRP A 97 -10.08 0.85 22.33
N PRO A 98 -11.02 1.64 21.80
CA PRO A 98 -11.85 1.23 20.67
C PRO A 98 -10.97 0.83 19.47
N VAL A 99 -11.13 -0.41 19.01
CA VAL A 99 -10.39 -0.97 17.88
C VAL A 99 -11.28 -0.98 16.63
N VAL A 100 -10.74 -0.47 15.53
CA VAL A 100 -11.30 -0.63 14.20
C VAL A 100 -10.51 -1.71 13.48
N ILE A 101 -11.23 -2.70 12.95
CA ILE A 101 -10.64 -3.78 12.15
C ILE A 101 -10.86 -3.46 10.67
N GLY A 102 -9.80 -3.48 9.87
CA GLY A 102 -9.86 -3.54 8.41
C GLY A 102 -9.75 -4.99 7.93
N VAL A 103 -10.58 -5.38 6.97
CA VAL A 103 -10.54 -6.71 6.34
C VAL A 103 -10.42 -6.57 4.83
N ASP A 104 -9.37 -7.16 4.28
CA ASP A 104 -9.12 -7.30 2.85
C ASP A 104 -9.08 -8.78 2.48
N ALA A 105 -9.95 -9.22 1.57
CA ALA A 105 -10.24 -10.63 1.34
C ALA A 105 -9.92 -11.08 -0.10
N GLY A 106 -8.83 -11.84 -0.25
CA GLY A 106 -8.40 -12.48 -1.49
C GLY A 106 -8.62 -14.00 -1.49
N ILE A 107 -9.26 -14.56 -2.53
CA ILE A 107 -9.64 -16.00 -2.55
C ILE A 107 -8.63 -16.90 -3.26
N LYS A 108 -7.97 -16.44 -4.34
CA LYS A 108 -7.22 -17.34 -5.25
C LYS A 108 -5.71 -17.14 -5.27
N ARG A 109 -5.26 -15.89 -5.45
CA ARG A 109 -3.84 -15.55 -5.63
C ARG A 109 -3.37 -14.43 -4.73
N ASP A 110 -4.32 -13.76 -4.07
CA ASP A 110 -4.06 -12.65 -3.18
C ASP A 110 -4.25 -13.13 -1.74
N SER A 111 -3.48 -12.53 -0.84
CA SER A 111 -3.59 -12.82 0.59
C SER A 111 -4.84 -12.15 1.17
N THR A 112 -5.47 -12.80 2.12
CA THR A 112 -6.47 -12.17 2.99
C THR A 112 -5.78 -11.59 4.20
N ALA A 113 -6.12 -10.36 4.57
CA ALA A 113 -5.59 -9.69 5.75
C ALA A 113 -6.71 -9.19 6.67
N VAL A 114 -6.50 -9.35 7.97
CA VAL A 114 -7.28 -8.73 9.04
C VAL A 114 -6.32 -7.90 9.87
N VAL A 115 -6.57 -6.59 9.98
CA VAL A 115 -5.68 -5.66 10.71
C VAL A 115 -6.50 -4.87 11.71
N GLY A 116 -6.08 -4.86 12.98
CA GLY A 116 -6.71 -4.07 14.03
C GLY A 116 -5.89 -2.86 14.41
N VAL A 117 -6.52 -1.69 14.41
CA VAL A 117 -5.89 -0.43 14.78
C VAL A 117 -6.71 0.34 15.82
N ALA A 118 -6.01 1.13 16.63
CA ALA A 118 -6.60 2.17 17.47
C ALA A 118 -6.09 3.53 17.01
N PHE A 119 -6.86 4.58 17.29
CA PHE A 119 -6.51 5.94 16.90
C PHE A 119 -6.44 6.84 18.13
N ASP A 120 -5.30 7.51 18.29
CA ASP A 120 -5.10 8.57 19.27
C ASP A 120 -5.51 9.90 18.70
N GLN A 121 -6.69 10.35 19.14
CA GLN A 121 -7.24 11.65 18.73
C GLN A 121 -6.40 12.83 19.19
N GLN A 122 -5.62 12.71 20.28
CA GLN A 122 -4.80 13.81 20.78
C GLN A 122 -3.52 13.98 19.97
N SER A 123 -2.83 12.88 19.67
CA SER A 123 -1.59 12.91 18.88
C SER A 123 -1.80 12.75 17.37
N GLY A 124 -2.99 12.37 16.93
CA GLY A 124 -3.29 12.06 15.52
C GLY A 124 -2.64 10.76 15.04
N VAL A 125 -2.22 9.87 15.95
CA VAL A 125 -1.45 8.67 15.61
C VAL A 125 -2.35 7.43 15.52
N VAL A 126 -2.12 6.61 14.50
CA VAL A 126 -2.69 5.27 14.40
C VAL A 126 -1.72 4.27 15.04
N GLY A 127 -2.21 3.47 15.99
CA GLY A 127 -1.48 2.35 16.57
C GLY A 127 -2.00 1.02 16.05
N GLN A 128 -1.14 0.20 15.45
CA GLN A 128 -1.48 -1.18 15.08
C GLN A 128 -1.42 -2.09 16.32
N LEU A 129 -2.49 -2.84 16.59
CA LEU A 129 -2.55 -3.76 17.73
C LEU A 129 -2.24 -5.20 17.34
N PHE A 130 -2.77 -5.63 16.19
CA PHE A 130 -2.64 -6.98 15.68
C PHE A 130 -2.84 -7.02 14.18
N HIS A 131 -2.35 -8.10 13.56
CA HIS A 131 -2.73 -8.48 12.21
C HIS A 131 -2.77 -10.00 12.05
N ARG A 132 -3.51 -10.46 11.05
CA ARG A 132 -3.50 -11.84 10.55
C ARG A 132 -3.47 -11.78 9.04
N ILE A 133 -2.61 -12.60 8.44
CA ILE A 133 -2.48 -12.72 7.00
C ILE A 133 -2.60 -14.19 6.65
N TRP A 134 -3.44 -14.51 5.69
CA TRP A 134 -3.57 -15.86 5.14
C TRP A 134 -3.31 -15.79 3.65
N THR A 135 -2.31 -16.55 3.20
CA THR A 135 -1.95 -16.64 1.78
C THR A 135 -2.45 -17.99 1.25
N PRO A 136 -3.34 -18.02 0.25
CA PRO A 136 -3.79 -19.28 -0.34
C PRO A 136 -2.61 -19.99 -1.02
N SER A 137 -2.54 -21.32 -0.91
CA SER A 137 -1.56 -22.13 -1.62
C SER A 137 -2.22 -22.98 -2.71
N GLU A 138 -1.45 -23.43 -3.70
CA GLU A 138 -1.99 -24.19 -4.82
C GLU A 138 -2.56 -25.52 -4.32
N GLY A 139 -3.89 -25.68 -4.43
CA GLY A 139 -4.62 -26.87 -3.98
C GLY A 139 -5.21 -26.79 -2.58
N ASP A 140 -4.91 -25.73 -1.81
CA ASP A 140 -5.45 -25.53 -0.45
C ASP A 140 -6.00 -24.10 -0.30
N PRO A 141 -7.23 -23.84 -0.78
CA PRO A 141 -7.87 -22.54 -0.66
C PRO A 141 -8.26 -22.28 0.80
N VAL A 142 -7.98 -21.09 1.31
CA VAL A 142 -8.41 -20.68 2.64
C VAL A 142 -9.93 -20.50 2.62
N ASP A 143 -10.65 -21.21 3.48
CA ASP A 143 -12.07 -20.92 3.76
C ASP A 143 -12.15 -19.61 4.54
N LEU A 144 -12.27 -18.51 3.78
CA LEU A 144 -12.32 -17.15 4.32
C LEU A 144 -13.51 -16.96 5.24
N ASP A 145 -14.62 -17.64 4.93
CA ASP A 145 -15.88 -17.48 5.64
C ASP A 145 -15.76 -17.98 7.08
N ILE A 146 -15.16 -19.16 7.27
CA ILE A 146 -14.91 -19.71 8.61
C ILE A 146 -13.73 -19.01 9.27
N THR A 147 -12.65 -18.78 8.52
CA THR A 147 -11.38 -18.29 9.07
C THR A 147 -11.49 -16.87 9.59
N VAL A 148 -12.05 -15.95 8.79
CA VAL A 148 -12.19 -14.54 9.18
C VAL A 148 -13.23 -14.40 10.28
N GLU A 149 -14.38 -15.08 10.17
CA GLU A 149 -15.43 -15.02 11.20
C GLU A 149 -14.90 -15.48 12.56
N ARG A 150 -14.22 -16.64 12.60
CA ARG A 150 -13.63 -17.17 13.83
C ARG A 150 -12.61 -16.19 14.42
N THR A 151 -11.70 -15.68 13.57
CA THR A 151 -10.65 -14.76 14.02
C THR A 151 -11.23 -13.50 14.66
N ILE A 152 -12.23 -12.88 14.04
CA ILE A 152 -12.85 -11.65 14.58
C ILE A 152 -13.57 -11.94 15.91
N LEU A 153 -14.23 -13.10 16.03
CA LEU A 153 -14.89 -13.51 17.27
C LEU A 153 -13.88 -13.78 18.40
N GLU A 154 -12.72 -14.36 18.10
CA GLU A 154 -11.62 -14.55 19.05
C GLU A 154 -11.03 -13.20 19.50
N LEU A 155 -10.77 -12.29 18.54
CA LEU A 155 -10.27 -10.95 18.84
C LEU A 155 -11.23 -10.13 19.71
N ARG A 156 -12.54 -10.28 19.50
CA ARG A 156 -13.58 -9.63 20.32
C ARG A 156 -13.53 -10.01 21.80
N GLN A 157 -12.98 -11.18 22.14
CA GLN A 157 -12.83 -11.58 23.54
C GLN A 157 -11.72 -10.80 24.25
N ASN A 158 -10.71 -10.34 23.51
CA ASN A 158 -9.51 -9.72 24.05
C ASN A 158 -9.43 -8.20 23.82
N PHE A 159 -10.18 -7.69 22.84
CA PHE A 159 -10.14 -6.30 22.41
C PHE A 159 -11.54 -5.69 22.32
N ASN A 160 -11.63 -4.38 22.57
CA ASN A 160 -12.86 -3.61 22.42
C ASN A 160 -13.11 -3.27 20.94
N ILE A 161 -13.65 -4.23 20.19
CA ILE A 161 -13.92 -4.06 18.74
C ILE A 161 -15.10 -3.11 18.55
N ALA A 162 -14.81 -1.91 18.07
CA ALA A 162 -15.81 -0.87 17.81
C ALA A 162 -16.47 -1.04 16.43
N ALA A 163 -15.68 -1.43 15.43
CA ALA A 163 -16.12 -1.59 14.05
C ALA A 163 -15.24 -2.57 13.26
N VAL A 164 -15.85 -3.23 12.28
CA VAL A 164 -15.16 -3.98 11.22
C VAL A 164 -15.50 -3.33 9.88
N VAL A 165 -14.48 -2.91 9.16
CA VAL A 165 -14.58 -2.23 7.87
C VAL A 165 -14.01 -3.16 6.80
N TYR A 166 -14.72 -3.33 5.69
CA TYR A 166 -14.37 -4.34 4.69
C TYR A 166 -14.72 -3.93 3.26
N ASP A 167 -13.96 -4.41 2.28
CA ASP A 167 -14.41 -4.41 0.89
C ASP A 167 -15.46 -5.53 0.73
N PRO A 168 -16.69 -5.24 0.24
CA PRO A 168 -17.75 -6.24 0.13
C PRO A 168 -17.42 -7.38 -0.84
N GLN A 169 -16.43 -7.20 -1.73
CA GLN A 169 -16.01 -8.24 -2.65
C GLN A 169 -15.59 -9.50 -1.86
N HIS A 170 -16.24 -10.63 -2.16
CA HIS A 170 -15.95 -11.95 -1.61
C HIS A 170 -16.29 -12.23 -0.13
N ILE A 171 -16.58 -11.22 0.71
CA ILE A 171 -16.79 -11.45 2.17
C ILE A 171 -18.11 -10.94 2.76
N ILE A 172 -19.03 -10.45 1.91
CA ILE A 172 -20.31 -9.86 2.36
C ILE A 172 -21.13 -10.78 3.27
N GLN A 173 -21.22 -12.07 2.97
CA GLN A 173 -22.01 -13.03 3.77
C GLN A 173 -21.42 -13.20 5.18
N THR A 174 -20.10 -13.29 5.28
CA THR A 174 -19.38 -13.36 6.55
C THR A 174 -19.62 -12.11 7.40
N MET A 175 -19.62 -10.94 6.78
CA MET A 175 -19.86 -9.67 7.49
C MET A 175 -21.30 -9.52 7.96
N LEU A 176 -22.28 -10.04 7.21
CA LEU A 176 -23.67 -10.11 7.65
C LEU A 176 -23.85 -11.06 8.86
N ARG A 177 -23.16 -12.21 8.86
CA ARG A 177 -23.17 -13.13 10.01
C ARG A 177 -22.56 -12.50 11.25
N LEU A 178 -21.42 -11.81 11.12
CA LEU A 178 -20.79 -11.06 12.23
C LEU A 178 -21.70 -9.95 12.75
N LYS A 179 -22.41 -9.25 11.85
CA LYS A 179 -23.41 -8.24 12.22
C LYS A 179 -24.56 -8.82 13.05
N ASN A 180 -25.09 -9.98 12.64
CA ASN A 180 -26.12 -10.68 13.41
C ASN A 180 -25.63 -11.18 14.77
N LYS A 181 -24.31 -11.36 14.94
CA LYS A 181 -23.65 -11.64 16.22
C LYS A 181 -23.34 -10.37 17.03
N GLY A 182 -23.86 -9.21 16.62
CA GLY A 182 -23.72 -7.95 17.33
C GLY A 182 -22.35 -7.28 17.18
N ILE A 183 -21.66 -7.51 16.07
CA ILE A 183 -20.46 -6.75 15.68
C ILE A 183 -20.87 -5.67 14.69
N ASN A 184 -20.42 -4.43 14.90
CA ASN A 184 -20.69 -3.38 13.93
C ASN A 184 -19.83 -3.58 12.69
N THR A 185 -20.45 -3.82 11.54
CA THR A 185 -19.76 -3.99 10.25
C THR A 185 -20.14 -2.89 9.28
N PHE A 186 -19.16 -2.38 8.52
CA PHE A 186 -19.31 -1.28 7.56
C PHE A 186 -18.62 -1.61 6.25
N GLU A 187 -19.32 -1.42 5.14
CA GLU A 187 -18.73 -1.56 3.81
C GLU A 187 -17.85 -0.36 3.49
N PHE A 188 -16.68 -0.62 2.91
CA PHE A 188 -15.77 0.38 2.38
C PHE A 188 -15.59 0.14 0.88
N THR A 189 -16.50 0.69 0.09
CA THR A 189 -16.45 0.57 -1.37
C THR A 189 -15.32 1.45 -1.93
N GLN A 190 -14.53 0.91 -2.86
CA GLN A 190 -13.50 1.65 -3.58
C GLN A 190 -14.12 2.69 -4.53
N SER A 191 -14.45 3.86 -3.98
CA SER A 191 -14.88 5.04 -4.75
C SER A 191 -13.71 6.02 -4.89
N VAL A 192 -13.70 6.83 -5.96
CA VAL A 192 -12.68 7.88 -6.17
C VAL A 192 -12.53 8.76 -4.93
N ARG A 193 -13.64 9.08 -4.26
CA ARG A 193 -13.65 9.87 -3.03
C ARG A 193 -12.94 9.17 -1.87
N ASN A 194 -13.24 7.89 -1.64
CA ASN A 194 -12.65 7.10 -0.56
C ASN A 194 -11.16 6.85 -0.81
N MET A 195 -10.79 6.57 -2.07
CA MET A 195 -9.40 6.36 -2.47
C MET A 195 -8.58 7.63 -2.40
N THR A 196 -9.16 8.80 -2.71
CA THR A 196 -8.48 10.09 -2.55
C THR A 196 -8.19 10.36 -1.07
N ALA A 197 -9.16 10.18 -0.18
CA ALA A 197 -8.94 10.35 1.26
C ALA A 197 -7.92 9.35 1.83
N ALA A 198 -7.90 8.11 1.33
CA ALA A 198 -6.95 7.08 1.78
C ALA A 198 -5.52 7.27 1.24
N SER A 199 -5.35 8.04 0.15
CA SER A 199 -4.05 8.23 -0.52
C SER A 199 -3.39 9.58 -0.24
N GLN A 200 -4.11 10.50 0.40
CA GLN A 200 -3.56 11.77 0.88
C GLN A 200 -2.86 11.52 2.22
N LEU A 201 -1.52 11.38 2.15
CA LEU A 201 -0.61 11.42 3.30
C LEU A 201 -0.36 12.87 3.72
#